data_AF-A0A9N9M4N4-F1
#
_entry.id   AF-A0A9N9M4N4-F1
#
_cell.length_a   1.000
_cell.length_b   1.000
_cell.length_c   1.000
_cell.angle_alpha   90.00
_cell.angle_beta   90.00
_cell.angle_gamma   90.00
#
_symmetry.space_group_name_H-M   'P 1'
#
loop_
_entity.id
_entity.type
_entity.pdbx_description
1 polymer ?
#
loop_
_entity_poly.entity_id
_entity_poly.type
_entity_poly.pdbx_seq_one_letter_code
_entity_poly.pdbx_strand_id
1 'polypeptide(L)'
;MNTTRASEHKRWIELSKRIDRSGKEMAPCARCERSGRKCVALATTSEPNKCSECTRQKKSCDVKSRNRMPSLSDWSSIDQQRRKLQDEEELAWQSQQEAIAKVLRLRRLQRQLDEREQQLIRSGLNSMAELEEKEEKE
;
A
#
# COMPACT_ATOMS: atom_id res chain seq x y z
N MET A 1 7.07 50.77 -3.91
CA MET A 1 7.84 49.68 -3.27
C MET A 1 7.78 48.37 -4.08
N ASN A 2 8.20 48.35 -5.36
CA ASN A 2 8.09 47.16 -6.26
C ASN A 2 9.41 46.74 -6.94
N THR A 3 10.49 47.50 -6.76
CA THR A 3 11.77 47.29 -7.48
C THR A 3 12.60 46.13 -6.90
N THR A 4 12.46 45.84 -5.60
CA THR A 4 13.21 44.79 -4.92
C THR A 4 12.81 43.39 -5.39
N ARG A 5 11.52 43.08 -5.46
CA ARG A 5 11.01 41.77 -5.93
C ARG A 5 11.41 41.43 -7.37
N ALA A 6 11.35 42.41 -8.27
CA ALA A 6 11.77 42.23 -9.66
C ALA A 6 13.28 41.96 -9.76
N SER A 7 14.08 42.64 -8.94
CA SER A 7 15.54 42.44 -8.88
C SER A 7 15.90 41.05 -8.33
N GLU A 8 15.19 40.57 -7.32
CA GLU A 8 15.38 39.23 -6.77
C GLU A 8 15.00 38.15 -7.77
N HIS A 9 13.88 38.30 -8.47
CA HIS A 9 13.47 37.34 -9.49
C HIS A 9 14.53 37.17 -10.59
N LYS A 10 15.13 38.27 -11.06
CA LYS A 10 16.25 38.25 -12.01
C LYS A 10 17.46 37.48 -11.45
N ARG A 11 17.80 37.67 -10.17
CA ARG A 11 18.90 36.93 -9.51
C ARG A 11 18.68 35.41 -9.52
N TRP A 12 17.46 34.94 -9.22
CA TRP A 12 17.14 33.51 -9.24
C TRP A 12 17.17 32.90 -10.64
N ILE A 13 16.72 33.64 -11.65
CA ILE A 13 16.83 33.21 -13.06
C ILE A 13 18.30 33.11 -13.47
N GLU A 14 19.11 34.13 -13.18
CA GLU A 14 20.53 34.11 -13.54
C GLU A 14 21.28 32.98 -12.82
N LEU A 15 20.97 32.73 -11.56
CA LEU A 15 21.50 31.59 -10.81
C LEU A 15 21.12 30.25 -11.47
N SER A 16 19.85 30.07 -11.86
CA SER A 16 19.42 28.85 -12.56
C SER A 16 20.18 28.62 -13.88
N LYS A 17 20.43 29.68 -14.66
CA LYS A 17 21.20 29.60 -15.92
C LYS A 17 22.66 29.25 -15.70
N ARG A 18 23.23 29.63 -14.54
CA ARG A 18 24.60 29.27 -14.18
C ARG A 18 24.68 27.80 -13.80
N ILE A 19 23.75 27.34 -12.97
CA ILE A 19 23.63 25.91 -12.62
C ILE A 19 23.42 25.05 -13.87
N ASP A 20 22.57 25.50 -14.80
CA ASP A 20 22.29 24.77 -16.03
C ASP A 20 23.53 24.65 -16.94
N ARG A 21 24.39 25.68 -16.95
CA ARG A 21 25.62 25.70 -17.75
C ARG A 21 26.78 24.92 -17.14
N SER A 22 26.95 24.97 -15.82
CA SER A 22 28.11 24.36 -15.13
C SER A 22 27.78 23.08 -14.36
N GLY A 23 26.50 22.73 -14.25
CA GLY A 23 26.03 21.53 -13.57
C GLY A 23 26.10 20.29 -14.45
N LYS A 24 25.75 19.15 -13.84
CA LYS A 24 25.64 17.86 -14.52
C LYS A 24 24.18 17.43 -14.55
N GLU A 25 23.78 16.79 -15.64
CA GLU A 25 22.46 16.14 -15.72
C GLU A 25 22.43 14.95 -14.75
N MET A 26 21.45 14.97 -13.84
CA MET A 26 21.21 13.96 -12.81
C MET A 26 19.89 13.25 -13.08
N ALA A 27 19.63 12.12 -12.41
CA ALA A 27 18.30 11.54 -12.44
C ALA A 27 17.28 12.55 -11.88
N PRO A 28 16.07 12.61 -12.47
CA PRO A 28 15.15 13.68 -12.20
C PRO A 28 14.70 13.70 -10.74
N CYS A 29 14.72 14.90 -10.15
CA CYS A 29 14.04 15.16 -8.89
C CYS A 29 12.52 15.01 -9.09
N ALA A 30 11.72 14.81 -8.03
CA ALA A 30 10.29 14.49 -8.16
C ALA A 30 9.51 15.55 -8.97
N ARG A 31 9.98 16.80 -8.97
CA ARG A 31 9.37 17.89 -9.75
C ARG A 31 9.80 17.87 -11.21
N CYS A 32 11.08 17.65 -11.48
CA CYS A 32 11.60 17.52 -12.84
C CYS A 32 10.95 16.33 -13.55
N GLU A 33 10.77 15.22 -12.82
CA GLU A 33 10.08 14.02 -13.29
C GLU A 33 8.64 14.32 -13.71
N ARG A 34 7.85 14.96 -12.82
CA ARG A 34 6.46 15.36 -13.13
C ARG A 34 6.32 16.36 -14.27
N SER A 35 7.35 17.19 -14.50
CA SER A 35 7.33 18.23 -15.54
C SER A 35 8.00 17.79 -16.84
N GLY A 36 8.51 16.56 -16.91
CA GLY A 36 9.25 16.06 -18.08
C GLY A 36 10.51 16.86 -18.41
N ARG A 37 11.11 17.52 -17.41
CA ARG A 37 12.29 18.39 -17.60
C ARG A 37 13.55 17.71 -17.10
N LYS A 38 14.66 18.04 -17.75
CA LYS A 38 15.99 17.64 -17.31
C LYS A 38 16.31 18.21 -15.93
N CYS A 39 17.04 17.45 -15.12
CA CYS A 39 17.42 17.84 -13.78
C CYS A 39 18.92 18.09 -13.74
N VAL A 40 19.34 19.34 -13.95
CA VAL A 40 20.76 19.72 -13.92
C VAL A 40 21.11 20.30 -12.57
N ALA A 41 22.07 19.71 -11.86
CA ALA A 41 22.50 20.16 -10.53
C ALA A 41 24.03 20.22 -10.42
N LEU A 42 24.54 21.04 -9.50
CA LEU A 42 25.97 21.06 -9.18
C LEU A 42 26.33 19.85 -8.32
N ALA A 43 27.44 19.20 -8.64
CA ALA A 43 27.94 18.02 -7.91
C ALA A 43 28.80 18.41 -6.68
N THR A 44 28.37 19.41 -5.91
CA THR A 44 29.13 19.91 -4.74
C THR A 44 28.51 19.44 -3.42
N THR A 45 29.36 19.11 -2.45
CA THR A 45 28.98 18.45 -1.19
C THR A 45 28.42 19.39 -0.10
N SER A 46 28.59 20.71 -0.21
CA SER A 46 28.47 21.67 0.90
C SER A 46 27.25 22.62 0.90
N GLU A 47 26.21 22.35 0.08
CA GLU A 47 24.90 23.06 0.00
C GLU A 47 24.79 24.32 -0.89
N PRO A 48 23.56 24.70 -1.37
CA PRO A 48 22.30 23.94 -1.39
C PRO A 48 22.03 23.20 -2.71
N ASN A 49 21.54 21.96 -2.56
CA ASN A 49 21.29 20.98 -3.62
C ASN A 49 19.98 21.21 -4.36
N LYS A 50 19.91 22.27 -5.17
CA LYS A 50 18.78 22.49 -6.08
C LYS A 50 19.23 22.33 -7.52
N CYS A 51 18.41 21.65 -8.32
CA CYS A 51 18.59 21.68 -9.76
C CYS A 51 18.25 23.07 -10.33
N SER A 52 18.68 23.33 -11.56
CA SER A 52 18.43 24.59 -12.29
C SER A 52 16.94 24.96 -12.28
N GLU A 53 16.06 24.00 -12.57
CA GLU A 53 14.61 24.19 -12.61
C GLU A 53 13.99 24.51 -11.25
N CYS A 54 14.32 23.76 -10.19
CA CYS A 54 13.82 24.06 -8.85
C CYS A 54 14.36 25.39 -8.31
N THR A 55 15.58 25.77 -8.71
CA THR A 55 16.18 27.08 -8.39
C THR A 55 15.42 28.21 -9.07
N ARG A 56 15.12 28.07 -10.36
CA ARG A 56 14.34 29.04 -11.14
C ARG A 56 12.95 29.27 -10.54
N GLN A 57 12.30 28.20 -10.10
CA GLN A 57 10.96 28.25 -9.51
C GLN A 57 10.97 28.65 -8.03
N LYS A 58 12.14 28.82 -7.41
CA LYS A 58 12.32 29.08 -5.98
C LYS A 58 11.65 28.03 -5.08
N LYS A 59 11.73 26.76 -5.46
CA LYS A 59 11.06 25.66 -4.76
C LYS A 59 12.08 24.70 -4.13
N SER A 60 11.61 23.77 -3.30
CA SER A 60 12.44 22.70 -2.76
C SER A 60 12.81 21.71 -3.87
N CYS A 61 13.95 21.05 -3.70
CA CYS A 61 14.47 20.07 -4.62
C CYS A 61 14.99 18.87 -3.82
N ASP A 62 14.57 17.68 -4.20
CA ASP A 62 14.94 16.40 -3.61
C ASP A 62 15.97 15.65 -4.47
N VAL A 63 16.69 16.37 -5.35
CA VAL A 63 17.70 15.77 -6.24
C VAL A 63 18.77 15.02 -5.44
N LYS A 64 19.22 15.54 -4.29
CA LYS A 64 20.25 14.88 -3.47
C LYS A 64 19.76 13.59 -2.83
N SER A 65 18.55 13.59 -2.28
CA SER A 65 18.01 12.40 -1.63
C SER A 65 17.71 11.30 -2.64
N ARG A 66 17.16 11.66 -3.81
CA ARG A 66 16.86 10.69 -4.88
C ARG A 66 18.09 10.17 -5.61
N ASN A 67 19.17 10.93 -5.68
CA ASN A 67 20.41 10.54 -6.35
C ASN A 67 21.53 10.13 -5.38
N ARG A 68 21.22 9.93 -4.09
CA ARG A 68 22.20 9.38 -3.14
C ARG A 68 22.40 7.90 -3.45
N MET A 69 23.65 7.46 -3.42
CA MET A 69 23.97 6.04 -3.45
C MET A 69 23.36 5.35 -2.22
N PRO A 70 22.50 4.33 -2.39
CA PRO A 70 21.97 3.57 -1.27
C PRO A 70 23.11 2.99 -0.43
N SER A 71 23.01 3.09 0.90
CA SER A 71 23.98 2.46 1.80
C SER A 71 23.62 1.00 2.08
N LEU A 72 24.59 0.23 2.61
CA LEU A 72 24.34 -1.16 3.06
C LEU A 72 23.20 -1.25 4.09
N SER A 73 23.02 -0.20 4.92
CA SER A 73 21.90 -0.09 5.85
C SER A 73 20.53 0.03 5.16
N ASP A 74 20.49 0.67 3.99
CA ASP A 74 19.24 0.87 3.26
C ASP A 74 18.78 -0.48 2.69
N TRP A 75 19.73 -1.27 2.17
CA TRP A 75 19.48 -2.64 1.72
C TRP A 75 19.07 -3.58 2.86
N SER A 76 19.80 -3.57 3.98
CA SER A 76 19.48 -4.44 5.11
C SER A 76 18.12 -4.11 5.72
N SER A 77 17.73 -2.83 5.76
CA SER A 77 16.40 -2.42 6.19
C SER A 77 15.29 -2.98 5.28
N ILE A 78 15.48 -2.92 3.96
CA ILE A 78 14.53 -3.50 3.00
C ILE A 78 14.41 -5.01 3.18
N ASP A 79 15.54 -5.71 3.34
CA ASP A 79 15.52 -7.17 3.53
C ASP A 79 14.85 -7.57 4.84
N GLN A 80 15.06 -6.81 5.92
CA GLN A 80 14.35 -7.00 7.19
C GLN A 80 12.85 -6.77 7.04
N GLN A 81 12.44 -5.71 6.33
CA GLN A 81 11.03 -5.43 6.07
C GLN A 81 10.38 -6.54 5.24
N ARG A 82 11.07 -7.04 4.21
CA ARG A 82 10.59 -8.17 3.41
C ARG A 82 10.40 -9.43 4.24
N ARG A 83 11.36 -9.78 5.10
CA ARG A 83 11.25 -10.94 5.99
C ARG A 83 10.06 -10.81 6.94
N LYS A 84 9.88 -9.63 7.57
CA LYS A 84 8.73 -9.38 8.43
C LYS A 84 7.40 -9.57 7.70
N LEU A 85 7.29 -9.06 6.47
CA LEU A 85 6.08 -9.24 5.66
C LEU A 85 5.84 -10.71 5.31
N GLN A 86 6.88 -11.48 5.00
CA GLN A 86 6.77 -12.91 4.74
C GLN A 86 6.30 -13.68 5.99
N ASP A 87 6.86 -13.36 7.16
CA ASP A 87 6.46 -13.98 8.42
C ASP A 87 4.99 -13.64 8.76
N GLU A 88 4.57 -12.39 8.56
CA GLU A 88 3.19 -11.95 8.76
C GLU A 88 2.22 -12.64 7.78
N GLU A 89 2.62 -12.80 6.51
CA GLU A 89 1.84 -13.49 5.48
C GLU A 89 1.64 -14.97 5.83
N GLU A 90 2.69 -15.66 6.28
CA GLU A 90 2.64 -17.06 6.68
C GLU A 90 1.72 -17.26 7.90
N LEU A 91 1.81 -16.39 8.90
CA LEU A 91 0.92 -16.42 10.07
C LEU A 91 -0.55 -16.18 9.68
N ALA A 92 -0.80 -15.22 8.79
CA ALA A 92 -2.15 -14.94 8.29
C ALA A 92 -2.70 -16.14 7.49
N TRP A 93 -1.87 -16.78 6.68
CA TRP A 93 -2.22 -17.98 5.94
C TRP A 93 -2.61 -19.13 6.88
N GLN A 94 -1.83 -19.39 7.92
CA GLN A 94 -2.13 -20.43 8.92
C GLN A 94 -3.47 -20.16 9.61
N SER A 95 -3.70 -18.92 10.06
CA SER A 95 -4.98 -18.53 10.67
C SER A 95 -6.17 -18.69 9.71
N GLN A 96 -5.97 -18.39 8.42
CA GLN A 96 -6.99 -18.59 7.40
C GLN A 96 -7.34 -20.07 7.23
N GLN A 97 -6.35 -20.96 7.20
CA GLN A 97 -6.57 -22.41 7.09
C GLN A 97 -7.38 -22.94 8.28
N GLU A 98 -7.05 -22.51 9.50
CA GLU A 98 -7.82 -22.88 10.70
C GLU A 98 -9.27 -22.37 10.64
N ALA A 99 -9.47 -21.13 10.19
CA ALA A 99 -10.80 -20.56 10.03
C ALA A 99 -11.63 -21.34 9.00
N ILE A 100 -11.03 -21.71 7.87
CA ILE A 100 -11.68 -22.52 6.84
C ILE A 100 -12.06 -23.89 7.40
N ALA A 101 -11.16 -24.57 8.12
CA ALA A 101 -11.44 -25.85 8.76
C ALA A 101 -12.62 -25.75 9.74
N LYS A 102 -12.67 -24.68 10.54
CA LYS A 102 -13.80 -24.40 11.44
C LYS A 102 -15.11 -24.21 10.68
N VAL A 103 -15.12 -23.43 9.59
CA VAL A 103 -16.31 -23.22 8.75
C VAL A 103 -16.81 -24.55 8.17
N LEU A 104 -15.92 -25.40 7.66
CA LEU A 104 -16.29 -26.71 7.12
C LEU A 104 -16.90 -27.62 8.20
N ARG A 105 -16.34 -27.62 9.41
CA ARG A 105 -16.91 -28.36 10.55
C ARG A 105 -18.31 -27.85 10.92
N LEU A 106 -18.50 -26.54 10.99
CA LEU A 106 -19.80 -25.93 11.31
C LEU A 106 -20.85 -26.31 10.27
N ARG A 107 -20.52 -26.24 8.98
CA ARG A 107 -21.43 -26.68 7.90
C ARG A 107 -21.81 -28.15 8.01
N ARG A 108 -20.88 -29.02 8.42
CA ARG A 108 -21.19 -30.44 8.65
C ARG A 108 -22.17 -30.61 9.81
N LEU A 109 -21.94 -29.92 10.93
CA LEU A 109 -22.82 -30.00 12.09
C LEU A 109 -24.22 -29.47 11.77
N GLN A 110 -24.33 -28.40 10.99
CA GLN A 110 -25.61 -27.86 10.57
C GLN A 110 -26.41 -28.89 9.77
N ARG A 111 -25.80 -29.55 8.77
CA ARG A 111 -26.46 -30.62 8.01
C ARG A 111 -26.96 -31.77 8.90
N GLN A 112 -26.21 -32.14 9.93
CA GLN A 112 -26.64 -33.18 10.87
C GLN A 112 -27.85 -32.75 11.70
N LEU A 113 -27.95 -31.46 12.05
CA LEU A 113 -29.12 -30.91 12.72
C LEU A 113 -30.33 -30.91 11.79
N ASP A 114 -30.15 -30.48 10.53
CA ASP A 114 -31.21 -30.49 9.52
C ASP A 114 -31.74 -31.92 9.29
N GLU A 115 -30.85 -32.92 9.18
CA GLU A 115 -31.23 -34.33 9.07
C GLU A 115 -32.02 -34.82 10.28
N ARG A 116 -31.60 -34.42 11.50
CA ARG A 116 -32.29 -34.78 12.74
C ARG A 116 -33.66 -34.11 12.84
N GLU A 117 -33.79 -32.86 12.43
CA GLU A 117 -35.06 -32.14 12.36
C GLU A 117 -36.04 -32.88 11.44
N GLN A 118 -35.59 -33.28 10.25
CA GLN A 118 -36.42 -34.05 9.31
C GLN A 118 -36.89 -35.40 9.89
N GLN A 119 -36.04 -36.08 10.66
CA GLN A 119 -36.43 -37.32 11.34
C GLN A 119 -37.50 -37.07 12.41
N LEU A 120 -37.37 -36.00 13.19
CA LEU A 120 -38.37 -35.63 14.20
C LEU A 120 -39.70 -35.28 13.56
N ILE A 121 -39.71 -34.53 12.46
CA ILE A 121 -40.92 -34.21 11.69
C ILE A 121 -41.62 -35.50 11.23
N ARG A 122 -40.88 -36.42 10.61
CA ARG A 122 -41.46 -37.71 10.15
C ARG A 122 -42.05 -38.52 11.29
N SER A 123 -41.33 -38.62 12.40
CA SER A 123 -41.81 -39.34 13.59
C SER A 123 -43.09 -38.72 14.15
N GLY A 124 -43.14 -37.38 14.25
CA GLY A 124 -44.33 -36.64 14.65
C GLY A 124 -45.52 -36.88 13.73
N LEU A 125 -45.32 -36.80 12.40
CA LEU A 125 -46.39 -37.05 11.43
C LEU A 125 -46.94 -38.48 11.50
N ASN A 126 -46.07 -39.48 11.63
CA ASN A 126 -46.49 -40.88 11.79
C ASN A 126 -47.31 -41.06 13.08
N SER A 127 -46.85 -40.47 14.19
CA SER A 127 -47.58 -40.52 15.45
C SER A 127 -48.97 -39.87 15.37
N MET A 128 -49.11 -38.77 14.62
CA MET A 128 -50.41 -38.11 14.42
C MET A 128 -51.34 -38.98 13.57
N ALA A 129 -50.83 -39.56 12.48
CA ALA A 129 -51.62 -40.46 11.64
C ALA A 129 -52.13 -41.70 12.40
N GLU A 130 -51.32 -42.26 13.30
CA GLU A 130 -51.74 -43.37 14.18
C GLU A 130 -52.85 -42.98 15.17
N LEU A 131 -52.92 -41.71 15.58
CA LEU A 131 -53.97 -41.19 16.45
C LEU A 131 -55.26 -40.96 15.65
N GLU A 132 -55.17 -40.34 14.49
CA GLU A 132 -56.31 -40.13 13.57
C GLU A 132 -56.99 -41.46 13.19
N GLU A 133 -56.21 -42.49 12.87
CA GLU A 133 -56.75 -43.82 12.53
C GLU A 133 -57.46 -44.50 13.72
N LYS A 134 -57.04 -44.22 14.96
CA LYS A 134 -57.71 -44.75 16.16
C LYS A 134 -59.02 -44.01 16.42
N GLU A 135 -59.04 -42.69 16.25
CA GLU A 135 -60.26 -41.89 16.40
C GLU A 135 -61.32 -42.24 15.35
N GLU A 136 -60.93 -42.55 14.10
CA GLU A 136 -61.86 -42.99 13.06
C GLU A 136 -62.48 -44.38 13.31
N LYS A 137 -61.87 -45.19 14.20
CA LYS A 137 -62.32 -46.55 14.52
C LYS A 137 -63.16 -46.63 15.80
N GLU A 138 -63.26 -45.54 16.57
CA GLU A 138 -64.17 -45.40 17.73
C GLU A 138 -65.54 -44.89 17.30
#